data_AF-A0A7C1KF65-F1
#
_entry.id   AF-A0A7C1KF65-F1
#
_cell.length_a   1.000
_cell.length_b   1.000
_cell.length_c   1.000
_cell.angle_alpha   90.00
_cell.angle_beta   90.00
_cell.angle_gamma   90.00
#
_symmetry.space_group_name_H-M   'P 1'
#
loop_
_entity.id
_entity.type
_entity.pdbx_description
1 polymer ?
#
loop_
_entity_poly.entity_id
_entity_poly.type
_entity_poly.pdbx_seq_one_letter_code
_entity_poly.pdbx_strand_id
1 'polypeptide(L)'
;SLAQPDWVRQLREHGRLDRKRICRTFSYCTALMRAKQHPLGQFPTGCPPFDKEVYGPIWKQVQALQPPRRTPEPPPAESSSA
;
A
#
# COMPACT_ATOMS: atom_id res chain seq x y z
N SER A 1 12.65 1.71 2.56
CA SER A 1 12.61 0.93 3.80
C SER A 1 11.18 0.51 4.10
N LEU A 2 10.99 -0.69 4.65
CA LEU A 2 9.68 -1.19 5.10
C LEU A 2 9.37 -0.66 6.52
N ALA A 3 8.14 -0.92 6.99
CA ALA A 3 7.76 -0.58 8.35
C ALA A 3 8.66 -1.33 9.36
N GLN A 4 9.32 -0.60 10.26
CA GLN A 4 10.16 -1.10 11.36
C GLN A 4 11.11 -2.26 10.96
N PRO A 5 12.12 -2.00 10.10
CA PRO A 5 13.02 -3.05 9.61
C PRO A 5 13.88 -3.68 10.72
N ASP A 6 14.05 -2.98 11.84
CA ASP A 6 14.80 -3.39 13.02
C ASP A 6 13.92 -4.03 14.11
N TRP A 7 12.74 -4.56 13.77
CA TRP A 7 11.78 -5.07 14.76
C TRP A 7 12.33 -6.17 15.67
N VAL A 8 13.19 -7.06 15.14
CA VAL A 8 13.81 -8.14 15.92
C VAL A 8 14.64 -7.57 17.07
N ARG A 9 15.44 -6.53 16.79
CA ARG A 9 16.23 -5.85 17.81
C ARG A 9 15.34 -5.20 18.87
N GLN A 10 14.30 -4.48 18.45
CA GLN A 10 13.37 -3.82 19.37
C GLN A 10 12.62 -4.79 20.28
N LEU A 11 12.20 -5.95 19.75
CA LEU A 11 11.58 -6.98 20.59
C LEU A 11 12.53 -7.50 21.66
N ARG A 12 13.80 -7.72 21.31
CA ARG A 12 14.81 -8.17 22.28
C ARG A 12 15.09 -7.13 23.35
N GLU A 13 15.14 -5.85 22.98
CA GLU A 13 15.50 -4.75 23.89
C GLU A 13 14.32 -4.29 24.77
N HIS A 14 13.09 -4.36 24.27
CA HIS A 14 11.94 -3.73 24.93
C HIS A 14 10.76 -4.68 25.21
N GLY A 15 10.83 -5.92 24.72
CA GLY A 15 9.74 -6.90 24.84
C GLY A 15 8.48 -6.55 24.06
N ARG A 16 8.49 -5.50 23.24
CA ARG A 16 7.33 -5.02 22.47
C ARG A 16 7.73 -4.28 21.20
N LEU A 17 6.82 -4.22 20.23
CA LEU A 17 6.99 -3.41 19.01
C LEU A 17 6.65 -1.94 19.27
N ASP A 18 7.29 -1.03 18.53
CA ASP A 18 6.92 0.38 18.53
C ASP A 18 5.63 0.62 17.73
N ARG A 19 4.57 0.97 18.45
CA ARG A 19 3.23 1.29 17.89
C ARG A 19 3.27 2.39 16.83
N LYS A 20 4.24 3.30 16.87
CA LYS A 20 4.36 4.37 15.87
C LYS A 20 5.01 3.90 14.57
N ARG A 21 5.77 2.80 14.59
CA ARG A 21 6.56 2.31 13.45
C ARG A 21 6.05 0.98 12.87
N ILE A 22 5.22 0.25 13.62
CA ILE A 22 4.64 -1.02 13.19
C ILE A 22 3.82 -0.88 11.90
N CYS A 23 3.86 -1.90 11.04
CA CYS A 23 3.00 -1.99 9.86
C CYS A 23 1.52 -1.95 10.28
N ARG A 24 0.73 -1.12 9.60
CA ARG A 24 -0.73 -1.00 9.81
C ARG A 24 -1.55 -1.54 8.64
N THR A 25 -0.95 -2.44 7.85
CA THR A 25 -1.60 -3.19 6.76
C THR A 25 -2.37 -2.32 5.77
N PHE A 26 -1.84 -1.13 5.46
CA PHE A 26 -2.45 -0.18 4.53
C PHE A 26 -2.39 -0.58 3.04
N SER A 27 -1.80 -1.74 2.71
CA SER A 27 -1.68 -2.28 1.34
C SER A 27 -0.94 -1.41 0.31
N TYR A 28 -0.29 -0.31 0.69
CA TYR A 28 0.52 0.50 -0.24
C TYR A 28 1.70 -0.28 -0.85
N CYS A 29 2.39 -1.10 -0.04
CA CYS A 29 3.51 -1.92 -0.51
C CYS A 29 3.07 -2.91 -1.59
N THR A 30 1.92 -3.57 -1.40
CA THR A 30 1.38 -4.52 -2.37
C THR A 30 0.81 -3.81 -3.59
N ALA A 31 0.25 -2.61 -3.44
CA ALA A 31 -0.18 -1.78 -4.56
C ALA A 31 0.99 -1.39 -5.48
N LEU A 32 2.15 -1.01 -4.93
CA LEU A 32 3.38 -0.78 -5.71
C LEU A 32 3.77 -2.04 -6.50
N MET A 33 3.85 -3.20 -5.84
CA MET A 33 4.21 -4.46 -6.51
C MET A 33 3.22 -4.89 -7.61
N ARG A 34 1.94 -4.55 -7.44
CA ARG A 34 0.86 -4.89 -8.39
C ARG A 34 0.79 -3.93 -9.58
N ALA A 35 1.30 -2.70 -9.46
CA ALA A 35 1.35 -1.77 -10.57
C ALA A 35 2.30 -2.29 -11.67
N LYS A 36 1.77 -2.51 -12.87
CA LYS A 36 2.48 -3.13 -14.01
C LYS A 36 3.03 -2.12 -15.00
N GLN A 37 2.66 -0.85 -14.85
CA GLN A 37 3.05 0.26 -15.71
C GLN A 37 4.49 0.72 -15.42
N HIS A 38 5.45 -0.20 -15.50
CA HIS A 38 6.89 0.04 -15.27
C HIS A 38 7.69 -0.87 -16.22
N PRO A 39 8.88 -0.47 -16.73
CA PRO A 39 9.66 -1.28 -17.68
C PRO A 39 9.97 -2.70 -17.21
N LEU A 40 10.08 -2.91 -15.88
CA LEU A 40 10.34 -4.23 -15.28
C LEU A 40 9.05 -5.01 -14.92
N GLY A 41 7.87 -4.54 -15.31
CA GLY A 41 6.59 -5.17 -14.99
C GLY A 41 6.19 -5.13 -13.50
N GLN A 42 6.90 -4.34 -12.70
CA GLN A 42 6.58 -4.04 -11.30
C GLN A 42 7.34 -2.78 -10.85
N PHE A 43 6.76 -2.04 -9.90
CA PHE A 43 7.48 -0.98 -9.18
C PHE A 43 8.29 -1.57 -8.01
N PRO A 44 9.32 -0.85 -7.53
CA PRO A 44 10.05 -1.26 -6.35
C PRO A 44 9.15 -1.35 -5.11
N THR A 45 9.41 -2.35 -4.26
CA THR A 45 8.65 -2.59 -3.04
C THR A 45 9.15 -1.75 -1.88
N GLY A 46 8.23 -1.12 -1.14
CA GLY A 46 8.57 -0.34 0.05
C GLY A 46 7.31 0.18 0.75
N CYS A 47 7.49 1.10 1.69
CA CYS A 47 6.39 1.59 2.51
C CYS A 47 6.22 3.11 2.40
N PRO A 48 5.44 3.62 1.42
CA PRO A 48 5.22 5.05 1.25
C PRO A 48 4.80 5.81 2.53
N PRO A 49 3.98 5.24 3.44
CA PRO A 49 3.62 5.92 4.69
C PRO A 49 4.80 6.14 5.67
N PHE A 50 5.77 5.22 5.72
CA PHE A 50 6.87 5.23 6.68
C PHE A 50 8.22 5.65 6.06
N ASP A 51 8.33 5.58 4.74
CA ASP A 51 9.48 6.04 3.96
C ASP A 51 8.99 7.01 2.88
N LYS A 52 8.72 8.24 3.33
CA LYS A 52 8.18 9.29 2.49
C LYS A 52 9.21 9.86 1.52
N GLU A 53 10.49 9.78 1.87
CA GLU A 53 11.58 10.34 1.07
C GLU A 53 11.84 9.50 -0.17
N VAL A 54 11.93 8.18 -0.02
CA VAL A 54 12.21 7.27 -1.14
C VAL A 54 10.92 6.80 -1.80
N TYR A 55 9.96 6.29 -1.02
CA TYR A 55 8.76 5.63 -1.58
C TYR A 55 7.57 6.58 -1.75
N GLY A 56 7.58 7.76 -1.14
CA GLY A 56 6.56 8.78 -1.35
C GLY A 56 6.47 9.25 -2.81
N PRO A 57 7.59 9.66 -3.46
CA PRO A 57 7.60 10.02 -4.87
C PRO A 57 7.18 8.88 -5.81
N ILE A 58 7.64 7.66 -5.54
CA ILE A 58 7.30 6.46 -6.33
C ILE A 58 5.80 6.18 -6.25
N TRP A 59 5.20 6.33 -5.06
CA TRP A 59 3.76 6.19 -4.91
C TRP A 59 2.98 7.21 -5.73
N LYS A 60 3.41 8.48 -5.77
CA LYS A 60 2.79 9.51 -6.62
C LYS A 60 2.86 9.15 -8.10
N GLN A 61 3.97 8.58 -8.57
CA GLN A 61 4.09 8.10 -9.95
C GLN A 61 3.08 6.99 -10.24
N VAL A 62 2.95 6.00 -9.34
CA VAL A 62 1.94 4.94 -9.49
C VAL A 62 0.53 5.51 -9.51
N GLN A 63 0.20 6.48 -8.66
CA GLN A 63 -1.12 7.13 -8.66
C GLN A 63 -1.42 7.87 -9.96
N ALA A 64 -0.43 8.51 -10.57
CA ALA A 64 -0.61 9.21 -11.85
C ALA A 64 -0.85 8.26 -13.04
N LEU A 65 -0.43 6.99 -12.92
CA LEU A 65 -0.60 5.97 -13.96
C LEU A 65 -1.87 5.14 -13.78
N GLN A 66 -2.49 5.17 -12.61
CA GLN A 66 -3.72 4.42 -12.37
C GLN A 66 -4.91 5.13 -13.01
N PRO A 67 -5.79 4.39 -13.71
CA PRO A 67 -7.05 4.95 -14.16
C PRO A 67 -7.87 5.40 -12.93
N PRO A 68 -8.78 6.38 -13.10
CA PRO A 68 -9.68 6.78 -12.03
C PRO A 68 -10.38 5.55 -11.44
N ARG A 69 -10.50 5.50 -10.11
CA ARG A 69 -11.23 4.40 -9.46
C ARG A 69 -12.61 4.33 -10.09
N ARG A 70 -12.96 3.16 -10.61
CA ARG A 70 -14.33 2.90 -11.07
C ARG A 70 -15.24 3.06 -9.87
N THR A 71 -16.25 3.91 -10.02
CA THR A 71 -17.39 3.89 -9.11
C THR A 71 -18.09 2.55 -9.31
N PRO A 72 -18.40 1.80 -8.25
CA PRO A 72 -19.20 0.60 -8.40
C PRO A 72 -20.54 0.98 -9.04
N GLU A 73 -20.93 0.22 -10.05
CA GLU A 73 -22.26 0.35 -10.65
C GLU A 73 -23.29 0.00 -9.57
N PRO A 74 -24.40 0.76 -9.46
CA PRO A 74 -25.47 0.39 -8.55
C PRO A 74 -25.96 -1.03 -8.89
N PRO A 75 -26.39 -1.81 -7.88
CA PRO A 75 -26.94 -3.13 -8.13
C PRO A 75 -28.15 -3.02 -9.09
N PRO A 76 -28.40 -4.03 -9.94
CA PRO A 76 -29.57 -4.03 -10.82
C PRO A 76 -30.84 -3.93 -9.96
N ALA A 77 -31.81 -3.13 -10.44
CA ALA A 77 -33.08 -2.97 -9.75
C ALA A 77 -33.79 -4.32 -9.64
N GLU A 78 -34.11 -4.75 -8.42
CA GLU A 78 -34.89 -5.96 -8.18
C GLU A 78 -36.26 -5.79 -8.83
N SER A 79 -36.57 -6.60 -9.84
CA SER A 79 -37.89 -6.65 -10.45
C SER A 79 -38.84 -7.28 -9.44
N SER A 80 -39.55 -6.43 -8.69
CA SER A 80 -40.68 -6.84 -7.86
C SER A 80 -41.78 -7.38 -8.79
N SER A 81 -41.82 -8.71 -8.92
CA SER A 81 -42.97 -9.42 -9.46
C SER A 81 -44.12 -9.29 -8.46
N ALA A 82 -45.12 -8.49 -8.83
CA ALA A 82 -46.44 -8.48 -8.21
C ALA A 82 -47.33 -9.54 -8.87
#